data_AF-A0AA88LCJ6-F1
#
_entry.id   AF-A0AA88LCJ6-F1
#
_cell.length_a   1.000
_cell.length_b   1.000
_cell.length_c   1.000
_cell.angle_alpha   90.00
_cell.angle_beta   90.00
_cell.angle_gamma   90.00
#
_symmetry.space_group_name_H-M   'P 1'
#
loop_
_entity.id
_entity.type
_entity.pdbx_description
1 polymer ?
#
loop_
_entity_poly.entity_id
_entity_poly.type
_entity_poly.pdbx_seq_one_letter_code
_entity_poly.pdbx_strand_id
1 'polypeptide(L)'
;MRHYLLLVAVATVATVSTAPADEAEDDRQTTMMKKDLVETTTQMMKKSLEQQRQKTSSVNDGGRLLSLPNAESCKNRPKHFELNGHWYFLSSNTTEHKDAKNDWLDSRNLCRKYCMDAVSIETEEENEIVFNLVKKERLPYIWTSGRLCNFKGCEDREDLRPLEVLGWFWSASGVKVSPTNKKPEGWENQPWSQTGHFKRPQPDNAEFEINETTEACLAVLNNVYKVYENCSCQYFNYFSIVL
;
A
#
# COMPACT_ATOMS: atom_id res chain seq x y z
N MET A 1 9.91 -2.33 14.23
CA MET A 1 9.27 -2.85 15.46
C MET A 1 8.60 -4.22 15.16
N ARG A 2 8.45 -5.15 16.12
CA ARG A 2 8.37 -6.65 15.98
C ARG A 2 6.90 -7.17 16.06
N HIS A 3 6.17 -7.69 15.07
CA HIS A 3 5.15 -8.76 15.38
C HIS A 3 4.96 -9.81 14.23
N TYR A 4 4.58 -11.05 14.58
CA TYR A 4 4.38 -12.26 13.71
C TYR A 4 2.91 -12.61 13.39
N LEU A 5 2.66 -13.67 12.56
CA LEU A 5 1.48 -14.60 12.46
C LEU A 5 1.94 -16.02 11.80
N LEU A 6 1.13 -17.16 11.66
CA LEU A 6 1.47 -18.63 11.25
C LEU A 6 0.27 -19.45 10.49
N LEU A 7 0.24 -20.27 9.33
CA LEU A 7 -0.83 -20.71 8.18
C LEU A 7 -1.10 -22.22 7.90
N VAL A 8 -2.21 -22.54 7.19
CA VAL A 8 -2.35 -23.41 5.96
C VAL A 8 -3.66 -23.02 5.21
N ALA A 9 -3.90 -22.95 3.88
CA ALA A 9 -3.21 -23.15 2.55
C ALA A 9 -3.13 -24.53 1.85
N VAL A 10 -3.68 -24.63 0.61
CA VAL A 10 -3.56 -25.74 -0.39
C VAL A 10 -3.74 -25.22 -1.86
N ALA A 11 -3.16 -25.86 -2.90
CA ALA A 11 -3.18 -25.50 -4.34
C ALA A 11 -2.88 -26.69 -5.32
N THR A 12 -2.87 -26.50 -6.67
CA THR A 12 -2.47 -27.50 -7.73
C THR A 12 -2.05 -26.89 -9.12
N VAL A 13 -1.44 -27.67 -10.05
CA VAL A 13 -0.68 -27.24 -11.28
C VAL A 13 -0.70 -28.27 -12.47
N ALA A 14 -0.44 -27.90 -13.76
CA ALA A 14 -0.23 -28.80 -14.94
C ALA A 14 0.64 -28.21 -16.12
N THR A 15 0.98 -28.98 -17.19
CA THR A 15 2.07 -28.73 -18.22
C THR A 15 1.76 -29.05 -19.73
N VAL A 16 2.76 -29.14 -20.66
CA VAL A 16 2.68 -28.97 -22.17
C VAL A 16 3.52 -30.00 -23.01
N SER A 17 3.32 -30.15 -24.35
CA SER A 17 4.06 -31.04 -25.31
C SER A 17 4.25 -30.48 -26.78
N THR A 18 4.85 -31.22 -27.74
CA THR A 18 5.50 -30.73 -29.01
C THR A 18 5.24 -31.53 -30.34
N ALA A 19 5.90 -31.18 -31.47
CA ALA A 19 5.58 -31.55 -32.90
C ALA A 19 6.79 -32.04 -33.78
N PRO A 20 6.59 -32.39 -35.08
CA PRO A 20 7.63 -32.26 -36.15
C PRO A 20 7.13 -31.74 -37.53
N ALA A 21 7.98 -31.69 -38.58
CA ALA A 21 7.78 -31.00 -39.89
C ALA A 21 8.65 -31.59 -41.05
N ASP A 22 8.57 -31.05 -42.30
CA ASP A 22 9.57 -31.26 -43.39
C ASP A 22 9.56 -30.18 -44.53
N GLU A 23 10.54 -30.28 -45.46
CA GLU A 23 10.82 -29.60 -46.75
C GLU A 23 11.42 -28.15 -46.81
N ALA A 24 12.32 -27.97 -47.80
CA ALA A 24 13.04 -26.76 -48.25
C ALA A 24 13.50 -26.98 -49.73
N GLU A 25 14.03 -26.05 -50.54
CA GLU A 25 14.80 -24.83 -50.25
C GLU A 25 14.91 -23.86 -51.46
N ASP A 26 14.27 -22.69 -51.41
CA ASP A 26 14.63 -21.48 -52.21
C ASP A 26 14.44 -20.18 -51.39
N ASP A 27 14.29 -20.30 -50.06
CA ASP A 27 13.82 -19.21 -49.20
C ASP A 27 14.92 -18.68 -48.26
N ARG A 28 16.15 -19.22 -48.21
CA ARG A 28 17.13 -18.87 -47.15
C ARG A 28 17.34 -17.36 -46.95
N GLN A 29 17.58 -16.62 -48.04
CA GLN A 29 17.92 -15.19 -47.95
C GLN A 29 16.68 -14.32 -47.66
N THR A 30 15.54 -14.64 -48.27
CA THR A 30 14.25 -13.99 -48.02
C THR A 30 13.73 -14.31 -46.62
N THR A 31 13.90 -15.54 -46.13
CA THR A 31 13.57 -15.99 -44.77
C THR A 31 14.48 -15.41 -43.72
N MET A 32 15.78 -15.19 -43.99
CA MET A 32 16.63 -14.40 -43.08
C MET A 32 16.08 -12.98 -42.94
N MET A 33 15.88 -12.25 -44.04
CA MET A 33 15.33 -10.88 -43.98
C MET A 33 13.93 -10.82 -43.31
N LYS A 34 13.06 -11.81 -43.54
CA LYS A 34 11.77 -11.94 -42.83
C LYS A 34 11.96 -12.20 -41.33
N LYS A 35 12.90 -13.08 -40.93
CA LYS A 35 13.20 -13.37 -39.52
C LYS A 35 13.81 -12.17 -38.82
N ASP A 36 14.80 -11.52 -39.42
CA ASP A 36 15.44 -10.31 -38.90
C ASP A 36 14.40 -9.19 -38.70
N LEU A 37 13.47 -9.02 -39.65
CA LEU A 37 12.38 -8.06 -39.54
C LEU A 37 11.37 -8.42 -38.44
N VAL A 38 10.98 -9.69 -38.31
CA VAL A 38 10.08 -10.17 -37.25
C VAL A 38 10.72 -10.09 -35.87
N GLU A 39 12.00 -10.42 -35.74
CA GLU A 39 12.75 -10.33 -34.48
C GLU A 39 12.98 -8.87 -34.09
N THR A 40 13.37 -8.00 -35.03
CA THR A 40 13.47 -6.54 -34.79
C THR A 40 12.12 -5.93 -34.42
N THR A 41 11.02 -6.32 -35.10
CA THR A 41 9.66 -5.86 -34.76
C THR A 41 9.24 -6.36 -33.38
N THR A 42 9.54 -7.62 -33.04
CA THR A 42 9.29 -8.21 -31.72
C THR A 42 10.11 -7.53 -30.63
N GLN A 43 11.36 -7.17 -30.90
CA GLN A 43 12.24 -6.46 -29.97
C GLN A 43 11.78 -5.00 -29.79
N MET A 44 11.33 -4.33 -30.85
CA MET A 44 10.71 -3.00 -30.76
C MET A 44 9.39 -3.04 -30.00
N MET A 45 8.52 -4.04 -30.22
CA MET A 45 7.29 -4.22 -29.44
C MET A 45 7.60 -4.51 -27.97
N LYS A 46 8.53 -5.44 -27.66
CA LYS A 46 8.97 -5.71 -26.28
C LYS A 46 9.52 -4.45 -25.62
N LYS A 47 10.40 -3.70 -26.30
CA LYS A 47 10.97 -2.45 -25.79
C LYS A 47 9.91 -1.37 -25.59
N SER A 48 8.92 -1.28 -26.48
CA SER A 48 7.77 -0.38 -26.35
C SER A 48 6.87 -0.77 -25.16
N LEU A 49 6.61 -2.06 -24.94
CA LEU A 49 5.90 -2.57 -23.77
C LEU A 49 6.67 -2.33 -22.47
N GLU A 50 8.00 -2.51 -22.47
CA GLU A 50 8.87 -2.20 -21.32
C GLU A 50 8.82 -0.70 -20.99
N GLN A 51 8.92 0.16 -22.01
CA GLN A 51 8.80 1.61 -21.87
C GLN A 51 7.39 2.05 -21.44
N GLN A 52 6.33 1.36 -21.87
CA GLN A 52 4.97 1.59 -21.38
C GLN A 52 4.83 1.18 -19.91
N ARG A 53 5.38 0.03 -19.49
CA ARG A 53 5.41 -0.39 -18.07
C ARG A 53 6.13 0.63 -17.19
N GLN A 54 7.27 1.16 -17.66
CA GLN A 54 8.05 2.18 -16.95
C GLN A 54 7.37 3.56 -16.89
N LYS A 55 6.39 3.85 -17.76
CA LYS A 55 5.75 5.18 -17.87
C LYS A 55 4.37 5.27 -17.20
N THR A 56 3.91 4.23 -16.49
CA THR A 56 2.54 4.16 -15.94
C THR A 56 2.47 3.96 -14.42
N SER A 57 3.39 4.56 -13.67
CA SER A 57 3.27 4.68 -12.21
C SER A 57 3.91 5.98 -11.71
N SER A 58 3.12 6.83 -11.04
CA SER A 58 3.60 7.89 -10.13
C SER A 58 3.73 7.39 -8.69
N VAL A 59 3.59 6.08 -8.46
CA VAL A 59 3.79 5.46 -7.15
C VAL A 59 5.26 5.14 -6.97
N ASN A 60 5.87 5.72 -5.94
CA ASN A 60 7.24 5.39 -5.55
C ASN A 60 7.30 4.08 -4.73
N ASP A 61 6.71 2.99 -5.24
CA ASP A 61 6.80 1.65 -4.63
C ASP A 61 8.08 0.89 -5.04
N GLY A 62 8.88 1.46 -5.94
CA GLY A 62 10.08 0.83 -6.51
C GLY A 62 9.76 -0.25 -7.55
N GLY A 63 8.54 -0.31 -8.08
CA GLY A 63 8.06 -1.37 -8.97
C GLY A 63 7.77 -2.70 -8.25
N ARG A 64 7.72 -2.68 -6.91
CA ARG A 64 7.41 -3.84 -6.07
C ARG A 64 5.89 -4.08 -6.04
N LEU A 65 5.50 -5.33 -5.84
CA LEU A 65 4.09 -5.74 -5.79
C LEU A 65 3.70 -6.26 -4.39
N LEU A 66 2.39 -6.36 -4.15
CA LEU A 66 1.86 -7.01 -2.97
C LEU A 66 2.19 -8.52 -2.99
N SER A 67 2.70 -9.04 -1.87
CA SER A 67 3.04 -10.45 -1.72
C SER A 67 1.79 -11.33 -1.58
N LEU A 68 1.97 -12.62 -1.90
CA LEU A 68 1.02 -13.68 -1.59
C LEU A 68 1.18 -14.17 -0.14
N PRO A 69 0.10 -14.59 0.54
CA PRO A 69 0.19 -15.25 1.84
C PRO A 69 1.04 -16.52 1.77
N ASN A 70 1.96 -16.67 2.73
CA ASN A 70 2.85 -17.82 2.84
C ASN A 70 2.09 -19.02 3.43
N ALA A 71 2.22 -20.22 2.87
CA ALA A 71 1.43 -21.39 3.31
C ALA A 71 1.61 -21.81 4.79
N GLU A 72 2.53 -21.22 5.56
CA GLU A 72 2.63 -21.36 7.02
C GLU A 72 2.56 -19.98 7.80
N SER A 73 1.81 -18.92 7.36
CA SER A 73 1.32 -17.73 8.15
C SER A 73 -0.19 -17.27 8.66
N CYS A 74 -1.36 -18.00 8.62
CA CYS A 74 -2.72 -17.84 9.31
C CYS A 74 -3.36 -18.93 10.31
N LYS A 75 -2.97 -20.23 10.42
CA LYS A 75 -3.24 -21.18 11.54
C LYS A 75 -2.88 -20.57 12.92
N ASN A 76 -1.62 -20.69 13.35
CA ASN A 76 -1.08 -20.38 14.69
C ASN A 76 -0.88 -18.86 14.86
N ARG A 77 -1.73 -18.07 14.22
CA ARG A 77 -1.52 -16.65 13.94
C ARG A 77 -1.67 -15.82 15.22
N PRO A 78 -0.63 -15.08 15.65
CA PRO A 78 -0.78 -14.05 16.67
C PRO A 78 -1.98 -13.12 16.47
N LYS A 79 -2.49 -12.75 17.64
CA LYS A 79 -3.87 -12.38 17.90
C LYS A 79 -3.80 -11.67 19.25
N HIS A 80 -3.54 -10.37 19.24
CA HIS A 80 -3.24 -9.62 20.47
C HIS A 80 -4.51 -9.00 21.07
N PHE A 81 -5.47 -8.65 20.23
CA PHE A 81 -6.84 -8.32 20.61
C PHE A 81 -7.80 -8.64 19.45
N GLU A 82 -9.09 -8.69 19.77
CA GLU A 82 -10.20 -8.80 18.83
C GLU A 82 -11.12 -7.59 19.04
N LEU A 83 -11.65 -7.05 17.93
CA LEU A 83 -12.60 -5.95 17.91
C LEU A 83 -13.56 -6.20 16.74
N ASN A 84 -14.87 -6.15 16.98
CA ASN A 84 -15.92 -6.33 15.97
C ASN A 84 -15.74 -7.58 15.08
N GLY A 85 -15.21 -8.67 15.63
CA GLY A 85 -14.94 -9.95 14.94
C GLY A 85 -13.65 -9.96 14.10
N HIS A 86 -12.94 -8.83 14.00
CA HIS A 86 -11.62 -8.74 13.41
C HIS A 86 -10.55 -8.98 14.48
N TRP A 87 -9.59 -9.84 14.17
CA TRP A 87 -8.40 -9.99 15.00
C TRP A 87 -7.35 -8.98 14.57
N TYR A 88 -6.67 -8.40 15.55
CA TYR A 88 -5.61 -7.43 15.30
C TYR A 88 -4.30 -7.92 15.90
N PHE A 89 -3.24 -7.61 15.16
CA PHE A 89 -1.90 -7.51 15.69
C PHE A 89 -1.39 -6.10 15.38
N LEU A 90 -0.86 -5.42 16.39
CA LEU A 90 0.10 -4.35 16.16
C LEU A 90 1.35 -4.92 15.46
N SER A 91 2.38 -4.14 15.17
CA SER A 91 3.69 -4.63 14.71
C SER A 91 4.88 -4.32 15.65
N SER A 92 4.78 -4.28 16.99
CA SER A 92 5.89 -3.99 17.93
C SER A 92 6.43 -5.05 18.94
N ASN A 93 5.65 -6.02 19.43
CA ASN A 93 5.95 -6.85 20.62
C ASN A 93 6.19 -8.39 20.45
N THR A 94 6.42 -9.00 19.26
CA THR A 94 6.94 -10.41 19.15
C THR A 94 8.49 -10.49 19.09
N THR A 95 9.08 -11.37 18.24
CA THR A 95 10.53 -11.63 18.09
C THR A 95 11.11 -11.68 16.64
N GLU A 96 10.36 -11.46 15.53
CA GLU A 96 10.92 -11.34 14.13
C GLU A 96 11.18 -9.91 13.57
N HIS A 97 10.49 -8.81 13.97
CA HIS A 97 10.63 -7.45 13.35
C HIS A 97 11.06 -6.18 14.22
N LYS A 98 11.51 -6.22 15.50
CA LYS A 98 11.63 -5.09 16.50
C LYS A 98 12.45 -3.93 16.01
N ASP A 99 13.42 -4.28 15.22
CA ASP A 99 14.48 -3.43 14.73
C ASP A 99 14.34 -3.28 13.20
N ALA A 100 13.38 -4.01 12.60
CA ALA A 100 12.94 -3.80 11.23
C ALA A 100 12.25 -2.45 11.10
N LYS A 101 12.56 -1.80 9.99
CA LYS A 101 12.03 -0.52 9.54
C LYS A 101 11.41 -0.83 8.18
N ASN A 102 10.10 -1.05 8.20
CA ASN A 102 9.36 -1.39 7.00
C ASN A 102 8.75 -0.10 6.46
N ASP A 103 8.83 0.08 5.15
CA ASP A 103 8.00 1.06 4.46
C ASP A 103 6.52 0.60 4.41
N TRP A 104 5.65 1.38 3.77
CA TRP A 104 4.23 1.06 3.66
C TRP A 104 3.96 -0.30 2.98
N LEU A 105 4.62 -0.57 1.85
CA LEU A 105 4.41 -1.79 1.09
C LEU A 105 5.01 -2.99 1.80
N ASP A 106 6.19 -2.86 2.40
CA ASP A 106 6.79 -3.94 3.19
C ASP A 106 6.01 -4.20 4.49
N SER A 107 5.33 -3.19 5.04
CA SER A 107 4.39 -3.36 6.16
C SER A 107 3.11 -4.09 5.74
N ARG A 108 2.52 -3.74 4.59
CA ARG A 108 1.42 -4.52 4.01
C ARG A 108 1.85 -5.93 3.68
N ASN A 109 3.00 -6.13 3.07
CA ASN A 109 3.55 -7.44 2.73
C ASN A 109 3.87 -8.29 3.96
N LEU A 110 4.21 -7.67 5.10
CA LEU A 110 4.28 -8.35 6.39
C LEU A 110 2.91 -8.84 6.85
N CYS A 111 1.87 -8.00 6.86
CA CYS A 111 0.52 -8.44 7.21
C CYS A 111 -0.06 -9.46 6.19
N ARG A 112 0.32 -9.35 4.92
CA ARG A 112 -0.17 -10.21 3.83
C ARG A 112 0.53 -11.56 3.74
N LYS A 113 1.82 -11.66 4.10
CA LYS A 113 2.50 -12.93 4.46
C LYS A 113 1.54 -13.75 5.32
N TYR A 114 0.87 -13.05 6.24
CA TYR A 114 0.06 -13.54 7.34
C TYR A 114 -1.45 -13.69 7.07
N CYS A 115 -1.92 -13.53 5.82
CA CYS A 115 -3.35 -13.32 5.45
C CYS A 115 -4.18 -12.50 6.44
N MET A 116 -3.54 -11.50 7.04
CA MET A 116 -4.14 -10.23 7.40
C MET A 116 -3.81 -9.23 6.29
N ASP A 117 -4.07 -7.95 6.55
CA ASP A 117 -3.48 -6.85 5.82
C ASP A 117 -3.17 -5.70 6.82
N ALA A 118 -2.68 -4.55 6.36
CA ALA A 118 -2.56 -3.39 7.23
C ALA A 118 -3.95 -2.89 7.67
N VAL A 119 -4.03 -2.19 8.80
CA VAL A 119 -5.31 -1.80 9.41
C VAL A 119 -6.09 -0.81 8.52
N SER A 120 -7.35 -1.13 8.23
CA SER A 120 -8.38 -0.16 7.84
C SER A 120 -8.97 0.48 9.09
N ILE A 121 -9.41 1.74 9.02
CA ILE A 121 -10.01 2.45 10.16
C ILE A 121 -11.33 3.06 9.66
N GLU A 122 -12.42 2.33 9.83
CA GLU A 122 -13.72 2.65 9.23
C GLU A 122 -14.70 3.24 10.26
N THR A 123 -14.41 3.06 11.55
CA THR A 123 -15.18 3.60 12.68
C THR A 123 -14.32 4.46 13.62
N GLU A 124 -14.96 5.35 14.39
CA GLU A 124 -14.25 6.14 15.40
C GLU A 124 -13.73 5.24 16.55
N GLU A 125 -14.43 4.15 16.88
CA GLU A 125 -13.98 3.12 17.84
C GLU A 125 -12.65 2.48 17.42
N GLU A 126 -12.53 2.05 16.15
CA GLU A 126 -11.26 1.55 15.61
C GLU A 126 -10.17 2.62 15.66
N ASN A 127 -10.52 3.88 15.37
CA ASN A 127 -9.58 5.00 15.38
C ASN A 127 -9.04 5.27 16.79
N GLU A 128 -9.90 5.30 17.80
CA GLU A 128 -9.51 5.45 19.21
C GLU A 128 -8.68 4.27 19.70
N ILE A 129 -9.04 3.03 19.35
CA ILE A 129 -8.29 1.83 19.76
C ILE A 129 -6.90 1.82 19.12
N VAL A 130 -6.79 2.12 17.82
CA VAL A 130 -5.50 2.24 17.12
C VAL A 130 -4.65 3.36 17.71
N PHE A 131 -5.23 4.54 17.97
CA PHE A 131 -4.52 5.66 18.58
C PHE A 131 -4.01 5.34 19.99
N ASN A 132 -4.87 4.80 20.86
CA ASN A 132 -4.51 4.45 22.23
C ASN A 132 -3.43 3.37 22.27
N LEU A 133 -3.47 2.42 21.34
CA LEU A 133 -2.44 1.38 21.15
C LEU A 133 -1.08 1.99 20.75
N VAL A 134 -1.05 2.86 19.74
CA VAL A 134 0.16 3.59 19.30
C VAL A 134 0.78 4.39 20.46
N LYS A 135 -0.06 5.10 21.22
CA LYS A 135 0.33 5.92 22.38
C LYS A 135 0.88 5.08 23.54
N LYS A 136 0.17 4.00 23.92
CA LYS A 136 0.53 3.07 25.01
C LYS A 136 1.89 2.41 24.79
N GLU A 137 2.10 1.88 23.58
CA GLU A 137 3.32 1.17 23.20
C GLU A 137 4.46 2.13 22.80
N ARG A 138 4.22 3.46 22.87
CA ARG A 138 5.18 4.55 22.60
C ARG A 138 5.83 4.47 21.22
N LEU A 139 5.07 4.04 20.22
CA LEU A 139 5.53 3.99 18.84
C LEU A 139 5.61 5.42 18.28
N PRO A 140 6.54 5.75 17.37
CA PRO A 140 6.55 7.03 16.67
C PRO A 140 5.41 7.12 15.63
N TYR A 141 5.10 5.99 14.99
CA TYR A 141 3.99 5.81 14.06
C TYR A 141 3.66 4.33 13.86
N ILE A 142 2.54 4.05 13.19
CA ILE A 142 2.29 2.79 12.46
C ILE A 142 1.79 3.09 11.05
N TRP A 143 2.03 2.16 10.13
CA TRP A 143 1.41 2.16 8.81
C TRP A 143 -0.01 1.57 8.85
N THR A 144 -0.90 2.10 8.01
CA THR A 144 -2.28 1.64 7.81
C THR A 144 -2.46 1.09 6.39
N SER A 145 -3.64 0.60 6.03
CA SER A 145 -3.96 0.28 4.62
C SER A 145 -4.32 1.51 3.78
N GLY A 146 -4.41 2.71 4.37
CA GLY A 146 -4.88 3.90 3.67
C GLY A 146 -3.95 4.29 2.53
N ARG A 147 -4.53 4.55 1.36
CA ARG A 147 -3.82 4.78 0.10
C ARG A 147 -4.58 5.79 -0.75
N LEU A 148 -3.85 6.68 -1.41
CA LEU A 148 -4.36 7.60 -2.42
C LEU A 148 -4.52 6.88 -3.78
N CYS A 149 -5.61 7.12 -4.50
CA CYS A 149 -5.83 6.58 -5.84
C CYS A 149 -5.01 7.35 -6.91
N ASN A 150 -3.67 7.29 -6.82
CA ASN A 150 -2.73 7.91 -7.77
C ASN A 150 -1.97 6.85 -8.62
N PHE A 151 -2.65 5.77 -8.99
CA PHE A 151 -2.09 4.63 -9.72
C PHE A 151 -3.01 4.16 -10.84
N LYS A 152 -2.50 3.27 -11.71
CA LYS A 152 -3.24 2.77 -12.87
C LYS A 152 -4.53 2.05 -12.49
N GLY A 153 -5.66 2.52 -13.04
CA GLY A 153 -7.03 2.16 -12.67
C GLY A 153 -7.78 3.27 -11.92
N CYS A 154 -7.12 4.39 -11.61
CA CYS A 154 -7.72 5.56 -10.95
C CYS A 154 -7.95 6.75 -11.91
N GLU A 155 -7.43 6.70 -13.14
CA GLU A 155 -7.39 7.84 -14.06
C GLU A 155 -8.79 8.39 -14.36
N ASP A 156 -9.72 7.53 -14.79
CA ASP A 156 -11.09 7.87 -15.20
C ASP A 156 -12.08 7.96 -14.01
N ARG A 157 -11.59 7.90 -12.77
CA ARG A 157 -12.42 7.90 -11.55
C ARG A 157 -12.80 9.31 -11.11
N GLU A 158 -13.73 9.92 -11.84
CA GLU A 158 -14.25 11.26 -11.52
C GLU A 158 -14.89 11.36 -10.11
N ASP A 159 -15.46 10.27 -9.58
CA ASP A 159 -15.99 10.25 -8.19
C ASP A 159 -14.90 10.39 -7.11
N LEU A 160 -13.62 10.21 -7.48
CA LEU A 160 -12.46 10.39 -6.62
C LEU A 160 -11.82 11.79 -6.78
N ARG A 161 -12.37 12.68 -7.62
CA ARG A 161 -11.81 14.01 -7.86
C ARG A 161 -12.43 15.08 -6.94
N PRO A 162 -11.64 16.01 -6.37
CA PRO A 162 -10.18 16.08 -6.44
C PRO A 162 -9.52 15.06 -5.50
N LEU A 163 -8.37 14.50 -5.91
CA LEU A 163 -7.80 13.28 -5.33
C LEU A 163 -7.38 13.46 -3.86
N GLU A 164 -6.82 14.61 -3.51
CA GLU A 164 -6.41 14.97 -2.16
C GLU A 164 -7.57 15.06 -1.17
N VAL A 165 -8.81 15.22 -1.68
CA VAL A 165 -10.04 15.26 -0.88
C VAL A 165 -10.83 13.95 -0.93
N LEU A 166 -11.01 13.35 -2.11
CA LEU A 166 -11.91 12.20 -2.32
C LEU A 166 -11.21 10.92 -2.79
N GLY A 167 -9.91 10.96 -3.08
CA GLY A 167 -9.15 9.85 -3.65
C GLY A 167 -8.56 8.87 -2.63
N TRP A 168 -8.79 9.07 -1.33
CA TRP A 168 -8.29 8.18 -0.27
C TRP A 168 -9.21 6.97 -0.06
N PHE A 169 -8.63 5.79 0.09
CA PHE A 169 -9.34 4.54 0.39
C PHE A 169 -8.48 3.60 1.23
N TRP A 170 -9.14 2.73 2.00
CA TRP A 170 -8.51 1.66 2.76
C TRP A 170 -8.19 0.48 1.83
N SER A 171 -6.95 0.35 1.40
CA SER A 171 -6.54 -0.61 0.37
C SER A 171 -6.47 -2.08 0.83
N ALA A 172 -6.92 -2.37 2.05
CA ALA A 172 -7.16 -3.72 2.59
C ALA A 172 -8.63 -4.18 2.42
N SER A 173 -9.59 -3.29 2.69
CA SER A 173 -11.04 -3.55 2.61
C SER A 173 -11.71 -3.02 1.34
N GLY A 174 -11.07 -2.07 0.64
CA GLY A 174 -11.61 -1.38 -0.53
C GLY A 174 -12.53 -0.20 -0.21
N VAL A 175 -12.76 0.08 1.07
CA VAL A 175 -13.69 1.13 1.53
C VAL A 175 -13.08 2.52 1.33
N LYS A 176 -13.88 3.47 0.82
CA LYS A 176 -13.48 4.86 0.58
C LYS A 176 -13.35 5.61 1.92
N VAL A 177 -12.27 6.35 2.12
CA VAL A 177 -12.11 7.22 3.29
C VAL A 177 -13.03 8.44 3.13
N SER A 178 -13.57 8.95 4.23
CA SER A 178 -14.41 10.15 4.21
C SER A 178 -13.66 11.38 3.67
N PRO A 179 -14.35 12.36 3.05
CA PRO A 179 -13.72 13.52 2.42
C PRO A 179 -12.77 14.25 3.38
N THR A 180 -11.50 14.44 3.01
CA THR A 180 -10.47 14.90 3.96
C THR A 180 -10.71 16.31 4.52
N ASN A 181 -11.53 17.10 3.83
CA ASN A 181 -11.98 18.43 4.27
C ASN A 181 -13.26 18.44 5.13
N LYS A 182 -13.80 17.28 5.52
CA LYS A 182 -15.02 17.15 6.35
C LYS A 182 -14.88 16.07 7.41
N LYS A 183 -15.51 16.29 8.57
CA LYS A 183 -15.69 15.25 9.59
C LYS A 183 -16.48 14.07 8.98
N PRO A 184 -16.08 12.80 9.23
CA PRO A 184 -16.87 11.63 8.82
C PRO A 184 -18.28 11.62 9.45
N GLU A 185 -19.23 10.94 8.82
CA GLU A 185 -20.57 10.78 9.39
C GLU A 185 -20.55 9.88 10.63
N GLY A 186 -21.24 10.29 11.70
CA GLY A 186 -21.31 9.54 12.97
C GLY A 186 -20.08 9.64 13.88
N TRP A 187 -19.01 10.33 13.46
CA TRP A 187 -17.83 10.57 14.29
C TRP A 187 -17.97 11.89 15.06
N GLU A 188 -17.31 12.04 16.21
CA GLU A 188 -17.23 13.29 16.97
C GLU A 188 -16.13 14.23 16.45
N ASN A 189 -14.99 13.71 15.99
CA ASN A 189 -13.86 14.52 15.52
C ASN A 189 -13.42 14.21 14.08
N GLN A 190 -12.67 15.14 13.48
CA GLN A 190 -11.99 14.95 12.19
C GLN A 190 -10.65 14.20 12.44
N PRO A 191 -10.45 12.96 11.94
CA PRO A 191 -9.18 12.25 12.08
C PRO A 191 -7.99 12.79 11.27
N TRP A 192 -8.18 13.74 10.35
CA TRP A 192 -7.07 14.35 9.60
C TRP A 192 -6.38 15.48 10.37
N SER A 193 -5.04 15.55 10.27
CA SER A 193 -4.25 16.44 11.14
C SER A 193 -4.46 17.92 10.86
N GLN A 194 -4.52 18.74 11.91
CA GLN A 194 -4.46 20.20 11.79
C GLN A 194 -3.05 20.70 11.41
N THR A 195 -2.01 19.88 11.61
CA THR A 195 -0.62 20.21 11.27
C THR A 195 0.17 19.01 10.76
N GLY A 196 0.79 19.13 9.58
CA GLY A 196 1.82 18.26 9.01
C GLY A 196 3.20 18.93 8.99
N HIS A 197 4.08 18.50 8.07
CA HIS A 197 5.48 18.95 7.97
C HIS A 197 5.62 20.47 7.91
N PHE A 198 4.83 21.12 7.05
CA PHE A 198 4.86 22.59 6.86
C PHE A 198 3.88 23.33 7.79
N LYS A 199 3.47 22.72 8.91
CA LYS A 199 2.50 23.27 9.90
C LYS A 199 1.11 23.58 9.33
N ARG A 200 0.76 23.01 8.18
CA ARG A 200 -0.54 23.12 7.51
C ARG A 200 -1.37 21.84 7.69
N PRO A 201 -2.71 21.85 7.54
CA PRO A 201 -3.54 20.66 7.71
C PRO A 201 -3.24 19.54 6.72
N GLN A 202 -3.34 18.29 7.17
CA GLN A 202 -3.18 17.06 6.41
C GLN A 202 -4.50 16.63 5.71
N PRO A 203 -4.44 15.81 4.64
CA PRO A 203 -3.23 15.42 3.90
C PRO A 203 -2.67 16.63 3.16
N ASP A 204 -1.38 16.91 3.34
CA ASP A 204 -0.79 18.16 2.85
C ASP A 204 0.16 17.97 1.66
N ASN A 205 0.44 16.71 1.28
CA ASN A 205 1.32 16.36 0.18
C ASN A 205 2.73 16.98 0.32
N ALA A 206 3.21 17.14 1.56
CA ALA A 206 4.47 17.83 1.85
C ALA A 206 5.66 17.25 1.08
N GLU A 207 5.69 15.94 0.86
CA GLU A 207 6.79 15.31 0.12
C GLU A 207 6.92 15.79 -1.33
N PHE A 208 5.84 16.23 -1.98
CA PHE A 208 5.94 16.77 -3.34
C PHE A 208 6.74 18.09 -3.38
N GLU A 209 6.74 18.86 -2.29
CA GLU A 209 7.57 20.06 -2.12
C GLU A 209 9.00 19.76 -1.61
N ILE A 210 9.27 18.52 -1.16
CA ILE A 210 10.57 18.08 -0.62
C ILE A 210 11.38 17.30 -1.65
N ASN A 211 10.73 16.41 -2.41
CA ASN A 211 11.36 15.42 -3.29
C ASN A 211 10.59 15.12 -4.60
N GLU A 212 9.58 15.93 -4.94
CA GLU A 212 8.70 15.76 -6.12
C GLU A 212 7.89 14.45 -6.17
N THR A 213 7.86 13.65 -5.10
CA THR A 213 7.02 12.45 -5.02
C THR A 213 5.69 12.72 -4.30
N THR A 214 4.62 12.02 -4.70
CA THR A 214 3.30 12.21 -4.06
C THR A 214 3.23 11.51 -2.71
N GLU A 215 2.87 12.26 -1.67
CA GLU A 215 2.50 11.74 -0.36
C GLU A 215 1.16 10.97 -0.50
N ALA A 216 1.26 9.64 -0.55
CA ALA A 216 0.19 8.81 -1.10
C ALA A 216 -0.17 7.58 -0.24
N CYS A 217 0.46 7.39 0.92
CA CYS A 217 0.33 6.24 1.81
C CYS A 217 0.09 6.71 3.26
N LEU A 218 -0.88 6.13 3.96
CA LEU A 218 -1.40 6.68 5.22
C LEU A 218 -0.81 5.99 6.46
N ALA A 219 -0.43 6.80 7.45
CA ALA A 219 0.08 6.38 8.75
C ALA A 219 -0.64 7.09 9.92
N VAL A 220 -0.61 6.48 11.10
CA VAL A 220 -1.05 7.10 12.38
C VAL A 220 0.20 7.42 13.19
N LEU A 221 0.42 8.69 13.53
CA LEU A 221 1.65 9.19 14.15
C LEU A 221 1.42 9.61 15.60
N ASN A 222 2.47 9.49 16.42
CA ASN A 222 2.48 9.83 17.83
C ASN A 222 3.35 11.07 18.08
N ASN A 223 2.73 12.26 18.03
CA ASN A 223 3.35 13.53 18.45
C ASN A 223 4.77 13.79 17.87
N VAL A 224 4.95 13.48 16.58
CA VAL A 224 6.22 13.69 15.86
C VAL A 224 6.56 15.18 15.78
N TYR A 225 5.55 16.01 15.50
CA TYR A 225 5.64 17.46 15.55
C TYR A 225 5.28 17.97 16.94
N LYS A 226 6.30 18.16 17.80
CA LYS A 226 6.13 18.72 19.15
C LYS A 226 5.70 20.19 19.12
N VAL A 227 4.41 20.43 18.90
CA VAL A 227 3.81 21.76 19.06
C VAL A 227 3.69 22.03 20.56
N TYR A 228 4.40 23.04 21.05
CA TYR A 228 4.35 23.44 22.46
C TYR A 228 3.06 24.19 22.77
N GLU A 229 2.35 23.69 23.79
CA GLU A 229 1.39 24.38 24.66
C GLU A 229 0.07 24.93 24.04
N ASN A 230 -0.99 24.89 24.85
CA ASN A 230 -2.29 25.54 24.64
C ASN A 230 -3.14 25.13 23.41
N CYS A 231 -3.26 23.82 23.18
CA CYS A 231 -4.52 23.24 22.66
C CYS A 231 -4.76 21.85 23.23
N SER A 232 -5.63 21.73 24.24
CA SER A 232 -5.93 20.48 24.96
C SER A 232 -6.78 19.45 24.17
N CYS A 233 -6.94 19.66 22.87
CA CYS A 233 -7.71 18.80 21.96
C CYS A 233 -6.87 18.36 20.74
N GLN A 234 -5.56 18.11 20.92
CA GLN A 234 -4.77 17.36 19.95
C GLN A 234 -5.16 15.88 20.01
N TYR A 235 -6.26 15.55 19.33
CA TYR A 235 -6.43 14.23 18.72
C TYR A 235 -5.25 14.03 17.75
N PHE A 236 -4.68 12.82 17.72
CA PHE A 236 -3.56 12.49 16.83
C PHE A 236 -4.06 11.65 15.67
N ASN A 237 -3.48 11.93 14.51
CA ASN A 237 -4.26 11.97 13.28
C ASN A 237 -3.72 11.02 12.21
N TYR A 238 -4.48 10.92 11.13
CA TYR A 238 -3.96 10.49 9.84
C TYR A 238 -2.96 11.51 9.32
N PHE A 239 -1.80 11.00 8.96
CA PHE A 239 -0.82 11.67 8.12
C PHE A 239 -0.62 10.81 6.88
N SER A 240 -0.27 11.43 5.76
CA SER A 240 0.45 10.69 4.73
C SER A 240 1.95 10.66 5.07
N ILE A 241 2.68 9.65 4.56
CA ILE A 241 4.15 9.53 4.54
C ILE A 241 4.54 8.70 3.30
N VAL A 242 5.67 8.97 2.63
CA VAL A 242 6.28 8.14 1.56
C VAL A 242 7.40 7.25 2.15
N LEU A 243 8.20 6.61 1.29
CA LEU A 243 9.16 5.54 1.63
C LEU A 243 10.61 6.08 1.60
#